data_AF-A0A968SG08-F1
#
_entry.id   AF-A0A968SG08-F1
#
_cell.length_a   1.000
_cell.length_b   1.000
_cell.length_c   1.000
_cell.angle_alpha   90.00
_cell.angle_beta   90.00
_cell.angle_gamma   90.00
#
_symmetry.space_group_name_H-M   'P 1'
#
loop_
_entity.id
_entity.type
_entity.pdbx_description
1 polymer ?
#
loop_
_entity_poly.entity_id
_entity_poly.type
_entity_poly.pdbx_seq_one_letter_code
_entity_poly.pdbx_strand_id
1 'polypeptide(L)'
;MSLDINDLDNIREEITRIASCYGVFQCIECSQAIRSFLISKNLHGKRIKLSLERRDLPWAVIYDLRREQQISTNGYHEGILIILNEQEIIFDNMNNGGVSRQEWLENLTSPTLEIGVGNFKVVEEEF
;
A
#
# COMPACT_ATOMS: atom_id res chain seq x y z
N MET A 1 5.34 -20.36 -16.15
CA MET A 1 4.44 -21.24 -15.37
C MET A 1 3.28 -20.36 -14.97
N SER A 2 2.11 -20.55 -15.58
CA SER A 2 0.91 -19.79 -15.26
C SER A 2 0.36 -20.33 -13.93
N LEU A 3 0.23 -19.47 -12.93
CA LEU A 3 -0.51 -19.80 -11.70
C LEU A 3 -1.96 -20.09 -12.09
N ASP A 4 -2.54 -21.16 -11.56
CA ASP A 4 -3.96 -21.42 -11.77
C ASP A 4 -4.81 -20.47 -10.89
N ILE A 5 -6.11 -20.39 -11.17
CA ILE A 5 -7.02 -19.47 -10.45
C ILE A 5 -7.07 -19.78 -8.94
N ASN A 6 -6.97 -21.07 -8.57
CA ASN A 6 -7.00 -21.46 -7.16
C ASN A 6 -5.73 -21.03 -6.42
N ASP A 7 -4.58 -21.07 -7.09
CA ASP A 7 -3.31 -20.58 -6.55
C ASP A 7 -3.36 -19.07 -6.32
N LEU A 8 -3.97 -18.31 -7.24
CA LEU A 8 -4.09 -16.85 -7.11
C LEU A 8 -5.03 -16.45 -5.96
N ASP A 9 -6.15 -17.15 -5.80
CA ASP A 9 -7.06 -16.93 -4.67
C ASP A 9 -6.37 -17.26 -3.33
N ASN A 10 -5.59 -18.35 -3.27
CA ASN A 10 -4.82 -18.70 -2.08
C ASN A 10 -3.78 -17.62 -1.71
N ILE A 11 -3.04 -17.10 -2.71
CA ILE A 11 -2.08 -16.03 -2.50
C ILE A 11 -2.78 -14.76 -1.98
N ARG A 12 -3.93 -14.40 -2.54
CA ARG A 12 -4.71 -13.24 -2.09
C ARG A 12 -5.18 -13.41 -0.65
N GLU A 13 -5.71 -14.56 -0.28
CA GLU A 13 -6.16 -14.86 1.08
C GLU A 13 -5.01 -14.76 2.09
N GLU A 14 -3.85 -15.32 1.77
CA GLU A 14 -2.68 -15.27 2.64
C GLU A 14 -2.13 -13.85 2.83
N ILE A 15 -2.05 -13.05 1.75
CA ILE A 15 -1.65 -11.64 1.85
C ILE A 15 -2.66 -10.87 2.71
N THR A 16 -3.96 -11.12 2.52
CA THR A 16 -5.02 -10.49 3.31
C THR A 16 -4.88 -10.81 4.79
N ARG A 17 -4.59 -12.07 5.11
CA ARG A 17 -4.35 -12.53 6.48
C ARG A 17 -3.13 -11.86 7.09
N ILE A 18 -2.02 -11.77 6.36
CA ILE A 18 -0.81 -11.05 6.80
C ILE A 18 -1.13 -9.57 7.05
N ALA A 19 -1.74 -8.88 6.09
CA ALA A 19 -2.04 -7.46 6.16
C ALA A 19 -2.98 -7.12 7.34
N SER A 20 -3.95 -7.99 7.61
CA SER A 20 -4.92 -7.81 8.72
C SER A 20 -4.28 -7.81 10.12
N CYS A 21 -3.03 -8.27 10.25
CA CYS A 21 -2.29 -8.26 11.52
C CYS A 21 -1.71 -6.88 11.87
N TYR A 22 -1.78 -5.90 10.96
CA TYR A 22 -1.17 -4.59 11.11
C TYR A 22 -2.25 -3.50 11.18
N GLY A 23 -2.16 -2.67 12.21
CA GLY A 23 -3.06 -1.53 12.42
C GLY A 23 -2.56 -0.25 11.77
N VAL A 24 -3.17 0.86 12.18
CA VAL A 24 -2.81 2.22 11.77
C VAL A 24 -1.34 2.50 12.11
N PHE A 25 -0.64 3.24 11.25
CA PHE A 25 0.79 3.60 11.37
C PHE A 25 1.79 2.44 11.20
N GLN A 26 1.34 1.24 10.84
CA GLN A 26 2.21 0.05 10.67
C GLN A 26 2.39 -0.36 9.20
N CYS A 27 2.39 0.62 8.28
CA CYS A 27 2.47 0.34 6.84
C CYS A 27 3.82 -0.26 6.42
N ILE A 28 4.91 0.07 7.12
CA ILE A 28 6.24 -0.49 6.82
C ILE A 28 6.32 -1.96 7.21
N GLU A 29 5.92 -2.29 8.44
CA GLU A 29 5.95 -3.65 8.94
C GLU A 29 5.04 -4.55 8.10
N CYS A 30 3.86 -4.03 7.72
CA CYS A 30 2.95 -4.68 6.81
C CYS A 30 3.59 -4.93 5.43
N SER A 31 4.16 -3.90 4.80
CA SER A 31 4.77 -4.02 3.47
C SER A 31 5.93 -5.03 3.47
N GLN A 32 6.75 -5.01 4.52
CA GLN A 32 7.87 -5.94 4.70
C GLN A 32 7.41 -7.39 4.90
N ALA A 33 6.34 -7.61 5.66
CA ALA A 33 5.80 -8.95 5.89
C ALA A 33 5.20 -9.55 4.62
N ILE A 34 4.42 -8.75 3.87
CA ILE A 34 3.87 -9.18 2.57
C ILE A 34 5.00 -9.46 1.57
N ARG A 35 6.00 -8.56 1.47
CA ARG A 35 7.18 -8.76 0.61
C ARG A 35 7.91 -10.06 0.96
N SER A 36 8.16 -10.31 2.25
CA SER A 36 8.87 -11.51 2.71
C SER A 36 8.11 -12.78 2.36
N PHE A 37 6.78 -12.76 2.51
CA PHE A 37 5.92 -13.86 2.09
C PHE A 37 6.02 -14.12 0.58
N LEU A 38 5.88 -13.09 -0.26
CA LEU A 38 5.97 -13.22 -1.72
C LEU A 38 7.32 -13.77 -2.17
N ILE A 39 8.42 -13.23 -1.63
CA ILE A 39 9.77 -13.73 -1.92
C ILE A 39 9.91 -15.21 -1.52
N SER A 40 9.36 -15.62 -0.36
CA SER A 40 9.39 -17.02 0.07
C SER A 40 8.62 -17.97 -0.84
N LYS A 41 7.67 -17.43 -1.62
CA LYS A 41 6.88 -18.13 -2.64
C LYS A 41 7.47 -17.99 -4.05
N ASN A 42 8.63 -17.35 -4.19
CA ASN A 42 9.26 -17.03 -5.46
C ASN A 42 8.32 -16.21 -6.38
N LEU A 43 7.56 -15.29 -5.77
CA LEU A 43 6.67 -14.35 -6.44
C LEU A 43 7.28 -12.96 -6.43
N HIS A 44 7.16 -12.29 -7.57
CA HIS A 44 7.62 -10.93 -7.76
C HIS A 44 6.51 -9.93 -7.45
N GLY A 45 6.93 -8.74 -7.06
CA GLY A 45 6.03 -7.62 -6.82
C GLY A 45 6.81 -6.31 -6.79
N LYS A 46 6.09 -5.24 -6.45
CA LYS A 46 6.68 -3.93 -6.25
C LYS A 46 6.30 -3.42 -4.89
N ARG A 47 7.26 -2.90 -4.15
CA ARG A 47 6.95 -1.99 -3.05
C ARG A 47 6.56 -0.65 -3.66
N ILE A 48 5.35 -0.21 -3.39
CA ILE A 48 4.87 1.12 -3.79
C ILE A 48 4.86 2.02 -2.56
N LYS A 49 5.57 3.14 -2.66
CA LYS A 49 5.67 4.14 -1.61
C LYS A 49 5.15 5.46 -2.12
N LEU A 50 4.21 6.03 -1.38
CA LEU A 50 3.69 7.37 -1.59
C LEU A 50 4.23 8.26 -0.48
N SER A 51 4.72 9.44 -0.86
CA SER A 51 5.29 10.41 0.06
C SER A 51 4.89 11.82 -0.30
N LEU A 52 4.71 12.66 0.71
CA LEU A 52 4.65 14.10 0.54
C LEU A 52 6.04 14.60 0.16
N GLU A 53 6.12 15.52 -0.80
CA GLU A 53 7.41 16.13 -1.16
C GLU A 53 7.97 17.02 -0.03
N ARG A 54 7.08 17.61 0.77
CA ARG A 54 7.39 18.49 1.90
C ARG A 54 7.13 17.79 3.23
N ARG A 55 8.04 16.89 3.61
CA ARG A 55 8.02 16.18 4.91
C ARG A 55 8.60 17.00 6.07
N ASP A 56 9.17 18.15 5.77
CA ASP A 56 9.71 19.14 6.72
C ASP A 56 8.61 19.90 7.48
N LEU A 57 7.35 19.77 7.06
CA LEU A 57 6.22 20.47 7.64
C LEU A 57 5.62 19.68 8.83
N PRO A 58 5.22 20.34 9.93
CA PRO A 58 4.65 19.67 11.10
C PRO A 58 3.30 18.97 10.84
N TRP A 59 2.68 19.21 9.69
CA TRP A 59 1.44 18.59 9.21
C TRP A 59 1.68 17.65 8.02
N ALA A 60 2.87 17.05 7.92
CA ALA A 60 3.15 15.96 6.98
C ALA A 60 2.42 14.68 7.42
N VAL A 61 1.09 14.71 7.38
CA VAL A 61 0.20 13.62 7.77
C VAL A 61 -0.54 13.11 6.54
N ILE A 62 -0.97 11.85 6.56
CA ILE A 62 -1.80 11.29 5.49
C ILE A 62 -3.06 10.71 6.11
N TYR A 63 -4.19 10.96 5.48
CA TYR A 63 -5.51 10.45 5.85
C TYR A 63 -6.02 9.47 4.80
N ASP A 64 -6.69 8.42 5.26
CA ASP A 64 -7.55 7.55 4.45
C ASP A 64 -8.97 8.14 4.47
N LEU A 65 -9.46 8.55 3.30
CA LEU A 65 -10.75 9.21 3.12
C LEU A 65 -11.94 8.28 3.39
N ARG A 66 -11.80 6.97 3.19
CA ARG A 66 -12.89 5.99 3.41
C ARG A 66 -13.15 5.76 4.88
N ARG A 67 -12.07 5.82 5.66
CA ARG A 67 -12.07 5.56 7.10
C ARG A 67 -12.11 6.83 7.92
N GLU A 68 -12.00 7.99 7.27
CA GLU A 68 -11.92 9.31 7.90
C GLU A 68 -10.84 9.34 8.99
N GLN A 69 -9.71 8.67 8.74
CA GLN A 69 -8.70 8.38 9.76
C GLN A 69 -7.30 8.77 9.28
N GLN A 70 -6.51 9.32 10.20
CA GLN A 70 -5.09 9.56 9.98
C GLN A 70 -4.33 8.23 9.98
N ILE A 71 -3.56 7.97 8.93
CA ILE A 71 -2.80 6.73 8.74
C ILE A 71 -1.28 6.92 8.71
N SER A 72 -0.82 8.17 8.62
CA SER A 72 0.60 8.54 8.66
C SER A 72 0.82 9.84 9.43
N THR A 73 1.94 9.90 10.16
CA THR A 73 2.42 11.09 10.91
C THR A 73 3.73 11.64 10.35
N ASN A 74 4.29 11.02 9.32
CA ASN A 74 5.63 11.30 8.80
C ASN A 74 5.66 11.50 7.28
N GLY A 75 4.47 11.66 6.70
CA GLY A 75 4.26 12.05 5.31
C GLY A 75 4.60 10.96 4.31
N TYR A 76 4.55 9.68 4.71
CA TYR A 76 4.56 8.58 3.75
C TYR A 76 3.61 7.45 4.14
N HIS A 77 3.18 6.72 3.12
CA HIS A 77 2.41 5.49 3.21
C HIS A 77 2.96 4.51 2.17
N GLU A 78 3.01 3.23 2.49
CA GLU A 78 3.52 2.22 1.57
C GLU A 78 2.73 0.92 1.62
N GLY A 79 2.75 0.21 0.51
CA GLY A 79 2.10 -1.08 0.33
C GLY A 79 2.86 -1.93 -0.68
N ILE A 80 2.28 -3.07 -1.01
CA ILE A 80 2.81 -4.01 -2.00
C ILE A 80 1.84 -4.10 -3.18
N LEU A 81 2.35 -3.83 -4.37
CA LEU A 81 1.67 -4.03 -5.64
C LEU A 81 2.08 -5.38 -6.22
N ILE A 82 1.10 -6.19 -6.57
CA ILE A 82 1.29 -7.43 -7.33
C ILE A 82 0.31 -7.48 -8.51
N ILE A 83 0.63 -8.30 -9.50
CA ILE A 83 -0.24 -8.57 -10.64
C ILE A 83 -0.98 -9.89 -10.38
N LEU A 84 -2.29 -9.83 -10.20
CA LEU A 84 -3.16 -10.99 -10.07
C LEU A 84 -4.20 -10.93 -11.20
N ASN A 85 -4.36 -12.02 -11.95
CA ASN A 85 -5.28 -12.05 -13.11
C ASN A 85 -5.10 -10.85 -14.07
N GLU A 86 -3.84 -10.53 -14.40
CA GLU A 86 -3.47 -9.39 -15.27
C GLU A 86 -3.85 -8.00 -14.72
N GLN A 87 -4.26 -7.90 -13.45
CA GLN A 87 -4.64 -6.66 -12.79
C GLN A 87 -3.64 -6.28 -11.69
N GLU A 88 -3.29 -4.99 -11.63
CA GLU A 88 -2.52 -4.44 -10.51
C GLU A 88 -3.39 -4.34 -9.26
N ILE A 89 -2.98 -5.02 -8.20
CA ILE A 89 -3.64 -4.99 -6.90
C ILE A 89 -2.63 -4.53 -5.85
N ILE A 90 -3.01 -3.51 -5.09
CA ILE A 90 -2.21 -2.97 -3.98
C ILE A 90 -2.80 -3.47 -2.67
N PHE A 91 -1.92 -4.03 -1.84
CA PHE A 91 -2.20 -4.44 -0.47
C PHE A 91 -1.42 -3.55 0.50
N ASP A 92 -2.10 -3.06 1.53
CA ASP A 92 -1.48 -2.38 2.67
C ASP A 92 -2.25 -2.70 3.97
N ASN A 93 -1.82 -2.14 5.10
CA ASN A 93 -2.45 -2.33 6.40
C ASN A 93 -3.89 -1.77 6.49
N MET A 94 -4.26 -0.82 5.64
CA MET A 94 -5.61 -0.27 5.58
C MET A 94 -6.49 -1.04 4.58
N ASN A 95 -5.94 -1.52 3.48
CA ASN A 95 -6.58 -2.18 2.36
C ASN A 95 -6.14 -3.64 2.30
N ASN A 96 -6.37 -4.36 3.40
CA ASN A 96 -5.96 -5.74 3.59
C ASN A 96 -6.48 -6.67 2.48
N GLY A 97 -7.71 -6.47 1.99
CA GLY A 97 -8.29 -7.27 0.90
C GLY A 97 -7.76 -6.94 -0.50
N GLY A 98 -6.90 -5.93 -0.62
CA GLY A 98 -6.38 -5.44 -1.89
C GLY A 98 -7.34 -4.49 -2.62
N VAL A 99 -6.80 -3.44 -3.21
CA VAL A 99 -7.52 -2.43 -4.01
C VAL A 99 -6.80 -2.15 -5.32
N SER A 100 -7.48 -1.57 -6.30
CA SER A 100 -6.80 -1.13 -7.51
C SER A 100 -5.83 0.03 -7.22
N ARG A 101 -4.87 0.25 -8.12
CA ARG A 101 -3.93 1.38 -8.01
C ARG A 101 -4.65 2.73 -7.96
N GLN A 102 -5.61 2.93 -8.86
CA GLN A 102 -6.38 4.17 -8.93
C GLN A 102 -7.10 4.42 -7.61
N GLU A 103 -7.80 3.40 -7.13
CA GLU A 103 -8.52 3.42 -5.87
C GLU A 103 -7.59 3.73 -4.68
N TRP A 104 -6.40 3.13 -4.65
CA TRP A 104 -5.41 3.42 -3.61
C TRP A 104 -4.99 4.89 -3.59
N LEU A 105 -4.74 5.49 -4.75
CA LEU A 105 -4.30 6.89 -4.87
C LEU A 105 -5.42 7.89 -4.55
N GLU A 106 -6.64 7.62 -5.02
CA GLU A 106 -7.77 8.54 -4.86
C GLU A 106 -8.29 8.63 -3.43
N ASN A 107 -8.02 7.63 -2.58
CA ASN A 107 -8.53 7.58 -1.21
C ASN A 107 -7.54 8.12 -0.18
N LEU A 108 -6.42 8.71 -0.61
CA LEU A 108 -5.43 9.32 0.26
C LEU A 108 -5.45 10.83 0.10
N THR A 109 -5.44 11.54 1.24
CA THR A 109 -5.30 13.01 1.27
C THR A 109 -4.29 13.45 2.33
N SER A 110 -3.93 14.72 2.27
CA SER A 110 -3.15 15.43 3.27
C SER A 110 -3.57 16.89 3.27
N PRO A 111 -3.55 17.60 4.41
CA PRO A 111 -3.76 19.04 4.45
C PRO A 111 -2.89 19.80 3.45
N THR A 112 -1.64 19.35 3.19
CA THR A 112 -0.75 19.98 2.20
C THR A 112 -1.28 19.91 0.78
N LEU A 113 -2.01 18.85 0.42
CA LEU A 113 -2.57 18.67 -0.91
C LEU A 113 -3.82 19.54 -1.06
N GLU A 114 -4.66 19.59 -0.04
CA GLU A 114 -5.91 20.36 -0.03
C GLU A 114 -5.68 21.86 -0.18
N ILE A 115 -4.60 22.38 0.41
CA ILE A 115 -4.19 23.79 0.27
C ILE A 115 -3.27 24.05 -0.94
N GLY A 116 -3.01 23.04 -1.77
CA GLY A 116 -2.19 23.16 -2.99
C GLY A 116 -0.68 23.36 -2.75
N VAL A 117 -0.17 23.00 -1.57
CA VAL A 117 1.23 23.17 -1.17
C VAL A 117 1.97 21.83 -1.23
N GLY A 118 1.92 21.17 -2.40
CA GLY A 118 2.67 19.95 -2.70
C GLY A 118 1.85 18.94 -3.49
N ASN A 119 2.51 17.85 -3.87
CA ASN A 119 1.88 16.68 -4.48
C ASN A 119 2.35 15.40 -3.78
N PHE A 120 1.60 14.31 -4.00
CA PHE A 120 2.13 12.99 -3.70
C PHE A 120 3.16 12.58 -4.74
N LYS A 121 4.33 12.20 -4.26
CA LYS A 121 5.36 11.53 -5.05
C LYS A 121 5.27 10.03 -4.79
N VAL A 122 5.06 9.27 -5.88
CA VAL A 122 5.03 7.81 -5.87
C VAL A 122 6.37 7.27 -6.34
N VAL A 123 6.90 6.29 -5.62
CA VAL A 123 8.13 5.56 -5.95
C VAL A 123 7.84 4.07 -5.87
N GLU A 124 8.34 3.33 -6.85
CA GLU A 124 8.20 1.87 -6.93
C GLU A 124 9.58 1.20 -6.92
N GLU A 125 9.65 0.08 -6.23
CA GLU A 125 10.85 -0.75 -6.14
C GLU A 125 10.47 -2.23 -6.34
N GLU A 126 10.98 -2.83 -7.41
CA GLU A 126 10.80 -4.26 -7.71
C GLU A 126 11.60 -5.15 -6.75
N PHE A 127 11.12 -6.37 -6.53
CA PHE A 127 11.82 -7.40 -5.76
C PHE A 127 11.56 -8.82 -6.26
#